data_AF-F8PGL0-F1
#
_entry.id   AF-F8PGL0-F1
#
_cell.length_a   1.000
_cell.length_b   1.000
_cell.length_c   1.000
_cell.angle_alpha   90.00
_cell.angle_beta   90.00
_cell.angle_gamma   90.00
#
_symmetry.space_group_name_H-M   'P 1'
#
loop_
_entity.id
_entity.type
_entity.pdbx_description
1 polymer ?
#
loop_
_entity_poly.entity_id
_entity_poly.type
_entity_poly.pdbx_seq_one_letter_code
_entity_poly.pdbx_strand_id
1 'polypeptide(L)' 'WVMELLDGHPDCICSELGIDREVFRKLIRLLKNNGYVDPKHILIEEQLAIFLY' A
#
# COMPACT_ATOMS: atom_id res chain seq x y z
N TRP A 1 -6.25 -4.21 7.81
CA TRP A 1 -6.64 -4.71 6.49
C TRP A 1 -5.52 -4.64 5.44
N VAL A 2 -4.92 -3.48 5.12
CA VAL A 2 -3.84 -3.44 4.10
C VAL A 2 -2.60 -4.25 4.47
N MET A 3 -2.20 -4.25 5.75
CA MET A 3 -1.11 -5.11 6.22
C MET A 3 -1.45 -6.59 6.06
N GLU A 4 -2.70 -6.98 6.27
CA GLU A 4 -3.16 -8.36 6.04
C GLU A 4 -3.20 -8.70 4.55
N LEU A 5 -3.50 -7.73 3.69
CA LEU A 5 -3.43 -7.85 2.23
C LEU A 5 -1.99 -8.01 1.73
N LEU A 6 -1.04 -7.32 2.37
CA LEU A 6 0.38 -7.37 2.06
C LEU A 6 1.08 -8.64 2.57
N ASP A 7 0.64 -9.13 3.74
CA ASP A 7 1.12 -10.37 4.37
C ASP A 7 0.47 -11.62 3.76
N GLY A 8 -0.73 -11.47 3.21
CA GLY A 8 -1.44 -12.48 2.45
C GLY A 8 -0.79 -12.85 1.12
N HIS A 9 -1.51 -13.65 0.34
CA HIS A 9 -1.02 -14.12 -0.95
C HIS A 9 -0.79 -12.90 -1.88
N PRO A 10 0.35 -12.81 -2.61
CA PRO A 10 0.65 -11.66 -3.47
C PRO A 10 -0.44 -11.40 -4.53
N ASP A 11 -1.17 -12.45 -4.90
CA ASP A 11 -2.31 -12.38 -5.82
C ASP A 11 -3.51 -11.63 -5.24
N CYS A 12 -3.69 -11.59 -3.92
CA CYS A 12 -4.78 -10.84 -3.27
C CYS A 12 -4.63 -9.34 -3.51
N ILE A 13 -3.41 -8.81 -3.45
CA ILE A 13 -3.15 -7.40 -3.75
C ILE A 13 -3.39 -7.08 -5.22
N CYS A 14 -3.01 -7.99 -6.13
CA CYS A 14 -3.28 -7.85 -7.55
C CYS A 14 -4.78 -7.86 -7.83
N SER A 15 -5.52 -8.74 -7.15
CA SER A 15 -6.96 -8.90 -7.33
C SER A 15 -7.76 -7.76 -6.71
N GLU A 16 -7.33 -7.18 -5.59
CA GLU A 16 -8.04 -6.11 -4.88
C GLU A 16 -7.66 -4.71 -5.38
N LEU A 17 -6.37 -4.44 -5.57
CA LEU A 17 -5.85 -3.11 -5.94
C LEU A 17 -5.47 -3.00 -7.43
N GLY A 18 -5.59 -4.09 -8.20
CA GLY A 18 -5.25 -4.11 -9.62
C GLY A 18 -3.75 -3.95 -9.92
N ILE A 19 -2.89 -3.95 -8.89
CA ILE A 19 -1.44 -3.75 -9.05
C ILE A 19 -0.64 -4.82 -8.32
N ASP A 20 0.55 -5.10 -8.85
CA ASP A 20 1.47 -6.06 -8.25
C ASP A 20 2.00 -5.59 -6.89
N ARG A 21 2.21 -6.55 -5.96
CA ARG A 21 2.71 -6.29 -4.61
C ARG A 21 4.05 -5.55 -4.58
N GLU A 22 4.92 -5.86 -5.53
CA GLU A 22 6.21 -5.19 -5.65
C GLU A 22 6.06 -3.74 -6.13
N VAL A 23 5.11 -3.48 -7.03
CA VAL A 23 4.74 -2.12 -7.47
C VAL A 23 4.15 -1.33 -6.32
N PHE A 24 3.24 -1.91 -5.54
CA PHE A 24 2.68 -1.29 -4.33
C PHE A 24 3.81 -0.91 -3.34
N ARG A 25 4.74 -1.82 -3.06
CA ARG A 25 5.90 -1.51 -2.18
C ARG A 25 6.80 -0.41 -2.73
N LYS A 26 7.03 -0.36 -4.05
CA LYS A 26 7.81 0.70 -4.70
C LYS A 26 7.14 2.06 -4.53
N LEU A 27 5.82 2.13 -4.69
CA LEU A 27 5.04 3.35 -4.46
C LEU A 27 5.14 3.82 -3.01
N ILE A 28 4.99 2.92 -2.03
CA ILE A 28 5.14 3.26 -0.62
C ILE A 28 6.54 3.80 -0.31
N ARG A 29 7.60 3.14 -0.82
CA ARG A 29 8.97 3.64 -0.67
C ARG A 29 9.15 5.01 -1.30
N LEU A 30 8.59 5.23 -2.49
CA LEU A 30 8.66 6.51 -3.18
C LEU A 30 7.97 7.61 -2.37
N LEU A 31 6.78 7.35 -1.85
CA LEU A 31 6.04 8.29 -1.01
C LEU A 31 6.80 8.62 0.29
N LYS A 32 7.32 7.61 0.99
CA LYS A 32 8.15 7.80 2.19
C LYS A 32 9.42 8.62 1.86
N ASN A 33 10.07 8.34 0.73
CA ASN A 33 11.26 9.09 0.29
C ASN A 33 10.95 10.54 -0.11
N ASN A 34 9.72 10.84 -0.53
CA ASN A 34 9.25 12.20 -0.81
C ASN A 34 8.77 12.95 0.45
N GLY A 35 8.95 12.38 1.65
CA GLY A 35 8.61 13.03 2.91
C GLY A 35 7.14 12.91 3.30
N TYR A 36 6.38 12.00 2.66
CA TYR A 36 5.07 11.64 3.18
C TYR A 36 5.25 10.78 4.43
N VAL A 37 4.87 11.36 5.56
CA VAL A 37 4.91 10.70 6.87
C VAL A 37 3.50 10.26 7.22
N ASP A 38 3.38 9.08 7.80
CA ASP A 38 2.14 8.54 8.32
C ASP A 38 1.48 9.57 9.27
N PRO A 39 0.30 10.15 8.92
CA PRO A 39 -0.45 10.93 9.87
C PRO A 39 -0.81 10.03 11.06
N LYS A 40 -0.90 10.60 12.25
CA LYS A 40 -1.10 9.91 13.55
C LYS A 40 -2.21 8.84 13.61
N HIS A 41 -3.08 8.76 12.60
CA HIS A 41 -4.28 7.93 12.57
C HIS A 41 -4.35 6.93 11.41
N ILE A 42 -3.59 7.08 10.32
CA ILE A 42 -3.72 6.21 9.14
C ILE A 42 -2.33 5.96 8.55
N LEU A 43 -1.99 4.69 8.35
CA LEU A 43 -0.74 4.31 7.70
C LEU A 43 -0.77 4.73 6.23
N ILE A 44 0.37 5.12 5.67
CA ILE A 44 0.48 5.48 4.27
C ILE A 44 0.17 4.31 3.34
N GLU A 45 0.43 3.07 3.80
CA GLU A 45 -0.08 1.85 3.18
C GLU A 45 -1.61 1.86 3.04
N GLU A 46 -2.33 2.25 4.10
CA GLU A 46 -3.79 2.33 4.08
C GLU A 46 -4.29 3.48 3.22
N GLN A 47 -3.64 4.65 3.28
CA GLN A 47 -4.01 5.78 2.42
C GLN A 47 -3.81 5.45 0.94
N LEU A 48 -2.71 4.79 0.59
CA LEU A 48 -2.44 4.38 -0.78
C LEU A 48 -3.44 3.33 -1.26
N ALA A 49 -3.78 2.35 -0.42
CA ALA A 49 -4.79 1.36 -0.78
C ALA A 49 -6.17 1.99 -0.97
N ILE A 50 -6.58 2.93 -0.11
CA ILE A 50 -7.83 3.69 -0.25
C ILE A 50 -7.83 4.52 -1.54
N PHE A 51 -6.69 5.04 -1.96
CA PHE A 51 -6.57 5.78 -3.23
C PHE A 51 -6.68 4.86 -4.47
N LEU A 52 -6.26 3.60 -4.34
CA LEU A 52 -6.24 2.62 -5.44
C LEU A 52 -7.53 1.80 -5.57
N TYR A 53 -8.34 1.74 -4.50
CA TYR A 53 -9.65 1.07 -4.46
C TYR A 53 -10.75 1.98 -5.04
#